data_AF-A0A6V8EPQ8-F1
#
_entry.id   AF-A0A6V8EPQ8-F1
#
_cell.length_a   1.000
_cell.length_b   1.000
_cell.length_c   1.000
_cell.angle_alpha   90.00
_cell.angle_beta   90.00
_cell.angle_gamma   90.00
#
_symmetry.space_group_name_H-M   'P 1'
#
loop_
_entity.id
_entity.type
_entity.pdbx_description
1 polymer ?
#
loop_
_entity_poly.entity_id
_entity_poly.type
_entity_poly.pdbx_seq_one_letter_code
_entity_poly.pdbx_strand_id
1 'polypeptide(L)'
;IEWIGLFLSELDLDKMRREIPEIVSSSSSINEVAERFEVPETLHQPSEDEWRVVKSQAQSVVDIADRLSNHENAIRVLANDYLPSLSALIGPIGAAKLVVLAGGRERLARMPSGSLQVLGANAAMSAHRRGAPPPKHGAILFSMPAVSRSPRWVRGKVARYLAGKASIAVRIDHFNGEPWTKEEVSKIHKEAESIKDRFPKPPKRK
;
A
#
# COMPACT_ATOMS: atom_id res chain seq x y z
N ILE A 1 20.04 5.91 9.86
CA ILE A 1 20.54 6.64 8.67
C ILE A 1 21.25 7.92 9.09
N GLU A 2 20.61 8.84 9.81
CA GLU A 2 21.24 10.08 10.32
C GLU A 2 22.53 9.82 11.11
N TRP A 3 22.57 8.78 11.96
CA TRP A 3 23.79 8.44 12.69
C TRP A 3 24.98 8.13 11.77
N ILE A 4 24.74 7.49 10.62
CA ILE A 4 25.79 7.27 9.60
C ILE A 4 26.13 8.57 8.88
N GLY A 5 25.14 9.42 8.60
CA GLY A 5 25.36 10.73 7.99
C GLY A 5 26.20 11.70 8.83
N LEU A 6 26.28 11.50 10.15
CA LEU A 6 27.22 12.24 11.01
C LEU A 6 28.69 11.94 10.67
N PHE A 7 28.97 10.72 10.21
CA PHE A 7 30.32 10.30 9.81
C PHE A 7 30.53 10.54 8.31
N LEU A 8 29.59 10.11 7.47
CA LEU A 8 29.65 10.22 6.01
C LEU A 8 28.79 11.39 5.53
N SER A 9 29.30 12.61 5.60
CA SER A 9 28.54 13.82 5.26
C SER A 9 28.18 13.96 3.78
N GLU A 10 28.90 13.28 2.88
CA GLU A 10 28.63 13.27 1.44
C GLU A 10 27.61 12.20 1.03
N LEU A 11 27.18 11.34 1.96
CA LEU A 11 26.23 10.28 1.68
C LEU A 11 24.82 10.84 1.47
N ASP A 12 24.20 10.53 0.33
CA ASP A 12 22.80 10.88 0.05
C ASP A 12 21.86 9.95 0.85
N LEU A 13 21.56 10.37 2.08
CA LEU A 13 20.76 9.60 3.04
C LEU A 13 19.35 9.30 2.51
N ASP A 14 18.78 10.17 1.70
CA ASP A 14 17.41 10.02 1.19
C ASP A 14 17.34 8.98 0.08
N LYS A 15 18.27 9.06 -0.89
CA LYS A 15 18.32 8.07 -1.97
C LYS A 15 18.72 6.70 -1.47
N MET A 16 19.68 6.63 -0.55
CA MET A 16 20.30 5.37 -0.11
C MET A 16 19.69 4.82 1.18
N ARG A 17 18.59 5.41 1.66
CA ARG A 17 17.95 5.08 2.94
C ARG A 17 17.73 3.58 3.20
N ARG A 18 17.40 2.82 2.16
CA ARG A 18 17.11 1.37 2.26
C ARG A 18 18.38 0.53 2.29
N GLU A 19 19.40 0.94 1.56
CA GLU A 19 20.66 0.20 1.41
C GLU A 19 21.58 0.44 2.61
N ILE A 20 21.50 1.60 3.26
CA ILE A 20 22.33 1.96 4.42
C ILE A 20 22.28 0.90 5.53
N PRO A 21 21.12 0.46 6.05
CA PRO A 21 21.09 -0.60 7.07
C PRO A 21 21.71 -1.93 6.61
N GLU A 22 21.53 -2.32 5.36
CA GLU A 22 22.04 -3.59 4.81
C GLU A 22 23.57 -3.56 4.65
N ILE A 23 24.10 -2.44 4.18
CA ILE A 23 25.55 -2.25 4.00
C ILE A 23 26.23 -2.12 5.37
N VAL A 24 25.65 -1.34 6.29
CA VAL A 24 26.22 -1.15 7.63
C VAL A 24 26.20 -2.44 8.45
N SER A 25 25.14 -3.26 8.35
CA SER A 25 25.06 -4.53 9.08
C SER A 25 26.09 -5.55 8.58
N SER A 26 26.43 -5.51 7.29
CA SER A 26 27.39 -6.43 6.66
C SER A 26 28.84 -5.95 6.67
N SER A 27 29.09 -4.67 6.97
CA SER A 27 30.45 -4.09 6.97
C SER A 27 31.15 -4.27 8.32
N SER A 28 32.48 -4.33 8.31
CA SER A 28 33.31 -4.42 9.51
C SER A 28 33.70 -3.05 10.07
N SER A 29 33.70 -1.99 9.25
CA SER A 29 34.07 -0.62 9.65
C SER A 29 33.31 0.44 8.87
N ILE A 30 33.35 1.70 9.34
CA ILE A 30 32.75 2.83 8.62
C ILE A 30 33.44 3.11 7.28
N ASN A 31 34.75 2.82 7.16
CA ASN A 31 35.49 3.03 5.91
C ASN A 31 35.05 2.06 4.82
N GLU A 32 34.74 0.81 5.18
CA GLU A 32 34.17 -0.15 4.23
C GLU A 32 32.77 0.31 3.75
N VAL A 33 31.99 0.93 4.64
CA VAL A 33 30.72 1.56 4.25
C VAL A 33 30.94 2.72 3.28
N ALA A 34 31.96 3.55 3.54
CA ALA A 34 32.33 4.65 2.64
C ALA A 34 32.74 4.14 1.25
N GLU A 35 33.58 3.11 1.20
CA GLU A 35 34.04 2.45 -0.02
C GLU A 35 32.87 1.87 -0.82
N ARG A 36 31.96 1.15 -0.17
CA ARG A 36 30.78 0.56 -0.83
C ARG A 36 29.81 1.60 -1.38
N PHE A 37 29.77 2.79 -0.78
CA PHE A 37 28.96 3.91 -1.28
C PHE A 37 29.73 4.86 -2.20
N GLU A 38 31.00 4.57 -2.50
CA GLU A 38 31.88 5.41 -3.32
C GLU A 38 31.98 6.85 -2.79
N VAL A 39 31.91 7.03 -1.46
CA VAL A 39 32.05 8.33 -0.79
C VAL A 39 33.41 8.45 -0.11
N PRO A 40 33.95 9.66 0.06
CA PRO A 40 35.23 9.87 0.73
C PRO A 40 35.24 9.31 2.15
N GLU A 41 36.42 8.82 2.57
CA GLU A 41 36.64 8.39 3.95
C GLU A 41 36.42 9.54 4.94
N THR A 42 36.02 9.17 6.16
CA THR A 42 35.69 10.14 7.19
C THR A 42 36.95 10.56 7.94
N LEU A 43 37.09 11.87 8.20
CA LEU A 43 38.16 12.37 9.08
C LEU A 43 37.96 11.95 10.54
N HIS A 44 36.70 11.75 10.95
CA HIS A 44 36.34 11.34 12.30
C HIS A 44 35.73 9.95 12.24
N GLN A 45 36.40 8.98 12.86
CA GLN A 45 35.92 7.61 12.93
C GLN A 45 35.12 7.40 14.24
N PRO A 46 34.05 6.59 14.20
CA PRO A 46 33.36 6.17 15.42
C PRO A 46 34.31 5.36 16.30
N SER A 47 34.10 5.44 17.62
CA SER A 47 34.75 4.49 18.53
C SER A 47 34.29 3.06 18.27
N GLU A 48 35.08 2.06 18.67
CA GLU A 48 34.70 0.64 18.56
C GLU A 48 33.35 0.34 19.23
N ASP A 49 33.09 0.94 20.39
CA ASP A 49 31.82 0.79 21.11
C ASP A 49 30.65 1.42 20.34
N GLU A 50 30.87 2.62 19.79
CA GLU A 50 29.86 3.31 18.99
C GLU A 50 29.53 2.54 17.72
N TRP A 51 30.56 2.10 16.99
CA TRP A 51 30.41 1.31 15.77
C TRP A 51 29.66 0.01 16.03
N ARG A 52 29.96 -0.69 17.13
CA ARG A 52 29.23 -1.90 17.54
C ARG A 52 27.73 -1.63 17.75
N VAL A 53 27.36 -0.51 18.37
CA VAL A 53 25.95 -0.14 18.56
C VAL A 53 25.29 0.22 17.24
N VAL A 54 25.95 1.01 16.39
CA VAL A 54 25.47 1.38 15.05
C VAL A 54 25.19 0.13 14.21
N LYS A 55 26.13 -0.82 14.19
CA LYS A 55 25.99 -2.08 13.47
C LYS A 55 24.85 -2.94 14.01
N SER A 56 24.73 -3.07 15.34
CA SER A 56 23.64 -3.80 15.99
C SER A 56 22.26 -3.21 15.65
N GLN A 57 22.16 -1.87 15.63
CA GLN A 57 20.94 -1.17 15.25
C GLN A 57 20.61 -1.39 13.77
N ALA A 58 21.62 -1.36 12.88
CA ALA A 58 21.45 -1.65 11.46
C ALA A 58 20.93 -3.08 11.24
N GLN A 59 21.52 -4.07 11.92
CA GLN A 59 21.05 -5.46 11.90
C GLN A 59 19.58 -5.56 12.36
N SER A 60 19.23 -4.90 13.47
CA SER A 60 17.85 -4.91 13.97
C SER A 60 16.85 -4.34 12.95
N VAL A 61 17.24 -3.31 12.19
CA VAL A 61 16.40 -2.73 11.13
C VAL A 61 16.19 -3.72 9.99
N VAL A 62 17.25 -4.42 9.56
CA VAL A 62 17.19 -5.47 8.54
C VAL A 62 16.26 -6.60 8.99
N ASP A 63 16.47 -7.11 10.21
CA ASP A 63 15.63 -8.19 10.77
C ASP A 63 14.14 -7.80 10.85
N ILE A 64 13.84 -6.56 11.24
CA ILE A 64 12.45 -6.06 11.27
C ILE A 64 11.86 -5.97 9.86
N ALA A 65 12.65 -5.51 8.88
CA ALA A 65 12.21 -5.45 7.49
C ALA A 65 11.88 -6.84 6.93
N ASP A 66 12.72 -7.83 7.21
CA ASP A 66 12.50 -9.22 6.81
C ASP A 66 11.25 -9.82 7.47
N ARG A 67 11.08 -9.59 8.79
CA ARG A 67 9.88 -10.02 9.51
C ARG A 67 8.62 -9.38 8.95
N LEU A 68 8.66 -8.09 8.62
CA LEU A 68 7.54 -7.39 8.01
C LEU A 68 7.19 -7.99 6.63
N SER A 69 8.19 -8.29 5.80
CA SER A 69 8.02 -8.97 4.51
C SER A 69 7.37 -10.35 4.69
N ASN A 70 7.85 -11.13 5.66
CA ASN A 70 7.30 -12.44 5.98
C ASN A 70 5.83 -12.37 6.44
N HIS A 71 5.48 -11.40 7.29
CA HIS A 71 4.09 -11.17 7.70
C HIS A 71 3.22 -10.73 6.52
N GLU A 72 3.71 -9.84 5.65
CA GLU A 72 2.97 -9.45 4.45
C GLU A 72 2.69 -10.67 3.56
N ASN A 73 3.69 -11.52 3.33
CA ASN A 73 3.54 -12.74 2.54
C ASN A 73 2.54 -13.71 3.16
N ALA A 74 2.58 -13.91 4.48
CA ALA A 74 1.59 -14.72 5.18
C ALA A 74 0.17 -14.16 5.01
N ILE A 75 -0.01 -12.84 5.14
CA ILE A 75 -1.30 -12.18 4.89
C ILE A 75 -1.75 -12.39 3.44
N ARG A 76 -0.83 -12.36 2.47
CA ARG A 76 -1.16 -12.57 1.05
C ARG A 76 -1.73 -13.98 0.80
N VAL A 77 -1.08 -14.99 1.35
CA VAL A 77 -1.55 -16.39 1.25
C VAL A 77 -2.93 -16.52 1.90
N LEU A 78 -3.06 -16.11 3.16
CA LEU A 78 -4.33 -16.21 3.89
C LEU A 78 -5.48 -15.44 3.22
N ALA A 79 -5.20 -14.27 2.65
CA ALA A 79 -6.21 -13.48 1.94
C ALA A 79 -6.66 -14.12 0.63
N ASN A 80 -5.76 -14.77 -0.10
CA ASN A 80 -6.13 -15.51 -1.32
C ASN A 80 -7.03 -16.71 -0.99
N ASP A 81 -6.76 -17.39 0.12
CA ASP A 81 -7.58 -18.54 0.55
C ASP A 81 -8.94 -18.09 1.11
N TYR A 82 -8.96 -17.02 1.91
CA TYR A 82 -10.17 -16.58 2.61
C TYR A 82 -11.12 -15.72 1.76
N LEU A 83 -10.56 -15.01 0.76
CA LEU A 83 -11.24 -14.03 -0.10
C LEU A 83 -10.73 -14.14 -1.56
N PRO A 84 -10.87 -15.28 -2.23
CA PRO A 84 -10.23 -15.51 -3.53
C PRO A 84 -10.67 -14.51 -4.60
N SER A 85 -11.97 -14.21 -4.71
CA SER A 85 -12.50 -13.30 -5.73
C SER A 85 -12.14 -11.85 -5.43
N LEU A 86 -12.26 -11.43 -4.17
CA LEU A 86 -11.93 -10.06 -3.78
C LEU A 86 -10.41 -9.81 -3.88
N SER A 87 -9.59 -10.76 -3.46
CA SER A 87 -8.13 -10.71 -3.59
C SER A 87 -7.70 -10.65 -5.05
N ALA A 88 -8.35 -11.40 -5.94
CA ALA A 88 -8.11 -11.30 -7.37
C ALA A 88 -8.45 -9.90 -7.92
N LEU A 89 -9.56 -9.29 -7.47
CA LEU A 89 -10.00 -7.98 -7.96
C LEU A 89 -9.14 -6.80 -7.50
N ILE A 90 -8.83 -6.71 -6.19
CA ILE A 90 -8.20 -5.51 -5.58
C ILE A 90 -6.81 -5.78 -4.99
N GLY A 91 -6.33 -7.01 -5.09
CA GLY A 91 -5.10 -7.49 -4.48
C GLY A 91 -5.33 -7.99 -3.04
N PRO A 92 -4.56 -8.99 -2.59
CA PRO A 92 -4.77 -9.66 -1.30
C PRO A 92 -4.63 -8.72 -0.09
N ILE A 93 -3.64 -7.82 -0.10
CA ILE A 93 -3.46 -6.83 0.97
C ILE A 93 -4.63 -5.84 1.02
N GLY A 94 -5.17 -5.44 -0.12
CA GLY A 94 -6.36 -4.58 -0.20
C GLY A 94 -7.60 -5.29 0.36
N ALA A 95 -7.80 -6.56 -0.01
CA ALA A 95 -8.90 -7.40 0.45
C ALA A 95 -8.87 -7.59 1.98
N ALA A 96 -7.70 -7.97 2.52
CA ALA A 96 -7.51 -8.11 3.97
C ALA A 96 -7.83 -6.80 4.72
N LYS A 97 -7.34 -5.65 4.21
CA LYS A 97 -7.62 -4.34 4.81
C LYS A 97 -9.11 -3.98 4.78
N LEU A 98 -9.84 -4.30 3.70
CA LEU A 98 -11.30 -4.06 3.67
C LEU A 98 -12.03 -4.87 4.73
N VAL A 99 -11.66 -6.14 4.92
CA VAL A 99 -12.27 -6.99 5.95
C VAL A 99 -12.00 -6.46 7.35
N VAL A 100 -10.76 -6.04 7.64
CA VAL A 100 -10.42 -5.42 8.93
C VAL A 100 -11.22 -4.13 9.14
N LEU A 101 -11.29 -3.25 8.13
CA LEU A 101 -12.05 -2.00 8.23
C LEU A 101 -13.56 -2.22 8.40
N ALA A 102 -14.10 -3.29 7.83
CA ALA A 102 -15.50 -3.66 8.02
C ALA A 102 -15.76 -4.33 9.38
N GLY A 103 -14.73 -4.90 10.01
CA GLY A 103 -14.85 -5.69 11.24
C GLY A 103 -15.29 -7.14 10.99
N GLY A 104 -14.95 -7.70 9.83
CA GLY A 104 -15.22 -9.10 9.48
C GLY A 104 -15.77 -9.31 8.07
N ARG A 105 -15.56 -10.51 7.52
CA ARG A 105 -15.99 -10.88 6.16
C ARG A 105 -17.50 -10.83 5.98
N GLU A 106 -18.25 -11.37 6.94
CA GLU A 106 -19.71 -11.33 6.91
C GLU A 106 -20.24 -9.89 6.86
N ARG A 107 -19.72 -9.04 7.75
CA ARG A 107 -20.11 -7.64 7.78
C ARG A 107 -19.80 -6.96 6.46
N LEU A 108 -18.60 -7.16 5.90
CA LEU A 108 -18.24 -6.63 4.59
C LEU A 108 -19.19 -7.13 3.47
N ALA A 109 -19.58 -8.40 3.48
CA ALA A 109 -20.50 -8.98 2.50
C ALA A 109 -21.92 -8.37 2.55
N ARG A 110 -22.38 -8.03 3.75
CA ARG A 110 -23.67 -7.35 3.98
C ARG A 110 -23.64 -5.85 3.68
N MET A 111 -22.46 -5.22 3.59
CA MET A 111 -22.36 -3.78 3.31
C MET A 111 -22.93 -3.44 1.91
N PRO A 112 -23.67 -2.32 1.79
CA PRO A 112 -23.98 -1.74 0.50
C PRO A 112 -22.71 -1.29 -0.24
N SER A 113 -22.74 -1.33 -1.56
CA SER A 113 -21.60 -0.92 -2.39
C SER A 113 -21.18 0.53 -2.14
N GLY A 114 -22.13 1.45 -1.88
CA GLY A 114 -21.81 2.83 -1.53
C GLY A 114 -21.04 2.95 -0.21
N SER A 115 -21.34 2.12 0.78
CA SER A 115 -20.60 2.07 2.05
C SER A 115 -19.20 1.49 1.87
N LEU A 116 -19.07 0.42 1.07
CA LEU A 116 -17.76 -0.15 0.70
C LEU A 116 -16.93 0.87 -0.09
N GLN A 117 -17.55 1.64 -0.99
CA GLN A 117 -16.90 2.64 -1.81
C GLN A 117 -16.12 3.66 -0.97
N VAL A 118 -16.67 4.07 0.17
CA VAL A 118 -16.08 5.09 1.06
C VAL A 118 -15.47 4.49 2.34
N LEU A 119 -15.32 3.16 2.41
CA LEU A 119 -14.82 2.49 3.60
C LEU A 119 -13.39 2.96 3.94
N GLY A 120 -13.17 3.32 5.21
CA GLY A 120 -11.93 3.91 5.70
C GLY A 120 -11.82 5.44 5.52
N ALA A 121 -12.78 6.12 4.88
CA ALA A 121 -12.80 7.58 4.77
C ALA A 121 -13.53 8.27 5.95
N ASN A 122 -13.33 7.78 7.19
CA ASN A 122 -14.12 8.20 8.36
C ASN A 122 -14.04 9.71 8.64
N ALA A 123 -12.84 10.31 8.52
CA ALA A 123 -12.65 11.74 8.71
C ALA A 123 -13.42 12.57 7.66
N ALA A 124 -13.33 12.19 6.38
CA ALA A 124 -14.03 12.87 5.30
C ALA A 124 -15.56 12.68 5.38
N MET A 125 -16.03 11.50 5.78
CA MET A 125 -17.45 11.25 6.06
C MET A 125 -17.94 12.10 7.25
N SER A 126 -17.12 12.28 8.28
CA SER A 126 -17.44 13.15 9.41
C SER A 126 -17.54 14.62 8.98
N ALA A 127 -16.62 15.10 8.15
CA ALA A 127 -16.70 16.44 7.56
C ALA A 127 -17.93 16.59 6.66
N HIS A 128 -18.29 15.56 5.88
CA HIS A 128 -19.49 15.58 5.05
C HIS A 128 -20.77 15.76 5.88
N ARG A 129 -20.87 15.10 7.04
CA ARG A 129 -21.98 15.31 7.98
C ARG A 129 -22.07 16.75 8.51
N ARG A 130 -21.00 17.54 8.40
CA ARG A 130 -20.95 18.97 8.75
C ARG A 130 -21.09 19.89 7.53
N GLY A 131 -21.50 19.38 6.38
CA GLY A 131 -21.77 20.17 5.17
C GLY A 131 -20.64 20.16 4.13
N ALA A 132 -19.51 19.50 4.36
CA ALA A 132 -18.50 19.32 3.32
C ALA A 132 -19.01 18.40 2.18
N PRO A 133 -18.44 18.44 0.96
CA PRO A 133 -18.79 17.49 -0.09
C PRO A 133 -18.47 16.03 0.32
N PRO A 134 -19.29 15.04 -0.08
CA PRO A 134 -19.05 13.64 0.26
C PRO A 134 -17.76 13.11 -0.37
N PRO A 135 -17.01 12.23 0.33
CA PRO A 135 -15.84 11.59 -0.25
C PRO A 135 -16.22 10.70 -1.44
N LYS A 136 -15.38 10.71 -2.47
CA LYS A 136 -15.60 9.93 -3.70
C LYS A 136 -15.19 8.47 -3.57
N HIS A 137 -14.29 8.15 -2.65
CA HIS A 137 -13.71 6.83 -2.46
C HIS A 137 -13.01 6.73 -1.10
N GLY A 138 -12.89 5.51 -0.59
CA GLY A 138 -12.08 5.14 0.56
C GLY A 138 -10.59 5.00 0.22
N ALA A 139 -9.76 4.81 1.24
CA ALA A 139 -8.31 4.69 1.07
C ALA A 139 -7.92 3.46 0.24
N ILE A 140 -8.60 2.32 0.44
CA ILE A 140 -8.27 1.07 -0.25
C ILE A 140 -8.62 1.13 -1.74
N LEU A 141 -9.78 1.69 -2.08
CA LEU A 141 -10.14 1.91 -3.49
C LEU A 141 -9.22 2.94 -4.15
N PHE A 142 -8.80 3.97 -3.42
CA PHE A 142 -7.86 4.96 -3.95
C PHE A 142 -6.46 4.38 -4.21
N SER A 143 -6.00 3.40 -3.44
CA SER A 143 -4.68 2.78 -3.67
C SER A 143 -4.61 1.99 -4.99
N MET A 144 -5.75 1.62 -5.59
CA MET A 144 -5.76 0.97 -6.89
C MET A 144 -5.33 1.93 -8.00
N PRO A 145 -4.37 1.55 -8.87
CA PRO A 145 -3.92 2.41 -9.99
C PRO A 145 -5.06 2.86 -10.91
N ALA A 146 -6.07 2.01 -11.10
CA ALA A 146 -7.28 2.34 -11.86
C ALA A 146 -7.98 3.60 -11.32
N VAL A 147 -7.96 3.84 -10.01
CA VAL A 147 -8.58 5.01 -9.36
C VAL A 147 -7.58 6.15 -9.16
N SER A 148 -6.41 5.91 -8.56
CA SER A 148 -5.45 6.97 -8.24
C SER A 148 -4.97 7.73 -9.47
N ARG A 149 -4.65 7.00 -10.54
CA ARG A 149 -4.18 7.57 -11.82
C ARG A 149 -5.30 8.15 -12.67
N SER A 150 -6.57 7.96 -12.29
CA SER A 150 -7.70 8.57 -13.01
C SER A 150 -7.79 10.08 -12.78
N PRO A 151 -8.27 10.86 -13.77
CA PRO A 151 -8.57 12.27 -13.59
C PRO A 151 -9.59 12.52 -12.48
N ARG A 152 -9.46 13.63 -11.74
CA ARG A 152 -10.26 13.93 -10.52
C ARG A 152 -11.78 13.89 -10.74
N TRP A 153 -12.27 14.18 -11.94
CA TRP A 153 -13.70 14.13 -12.29
C TRP A 153 -14.21 12.71 -12.61
N VAL A 154 -13.32 11.77 -12.94
CA VAL A 154 -13.66 10.37 -13.25
C VAL A 154 -13.42 9.43 -12.06
N ARG A 155 -12.50 9.77 -11.14
CA ARG A 155 -12.15 8.92 -9.97
C ARG A 155 -13.36 8.32 -9.25
N GLY A 156 -14.38 9.14 -8.97
CA GLY A 156 -15.58 8.67 -8.27
C GLY A 156 -16.42 7.69 -9.08
N LYS A 157 -16.40 7.77 -10.41
CA LYS A 157 -17.11 6.84 -11.31
C LYS A 157 -16.40 5.49 -11.34
N VAL A 158 -15.08 5.49 -11.50
CA VAL A 158 -14.26 4.27 -11.49
C VAL A 158 -14.33 3.60 -10.12
N ALA A 159 -14.18 4.38 -9.03
CA ALA A 159 -14.30 3.84 -7.67
C ALA A 159 -15.68 3.24 -7.39
N ARG A 160 -16.77 3.86 -7.87
CA ARG A 160 -18.12 3.30 -7.74
C ARG A 160 -18.26 1.97 -8.47
N TYR A 161 -17.76 1.89 -9.71
CA TYR A 161 -17.79 0.66 -10.48
C TYR A 161 -17.01 -0.47 -9.79
N LEU A 162 -15.78 -0.18 -9.35
CA LEU A 162 -14.95 -1.14 -8.62
C LEU A 162 -15.55 -1.52 -7.26
N ALA A 163 -16.17 -0.58 -6.54
CA ALA A 163 -16.89 -0.88 -5.30
C ALA A 163 -18.04 -1.86 -5.54
N GLY A 164 -18.77 -1.71 -6.65
CA GLY A 164 -19.86 -2.61 -7.03
C GLY A 164 -19.35 -4.03 -7.28
N LYS A 165 -18.26 -4.15 -8.03
CA LYS A 165 -17.62 -5.44 -8.28
C LYS A 165 -17.01 -6.04 -7.02
N ALA A 166 -16.37 -5.24 -6.17
CA ALA A 166 -15.84 -5.69 -4.88
C ALA A 166 -16.95 -6.21 -3.95
N SER A 167 -18.12 -5.55 -3.92
CA SER A 167 -19.29 -6.03 -3.18
C SER A 167 -19.81 -7.37 -3.69
N ILE A 168 -19.75 -7.63 -4.99
CA ILE A 168 -20.13 -8.93 -5.56
C ILE A 168 -19.08 -9.98 -5.18
N ALA A 169 -17.80 -9.67 -5.38
CA ALA A 169 -16.68 -10.56 -5.07
C ALA A 169 -16.71 -11.05 -3.61
N VAL A 170 -16.85 -10.13 -2.64
CA VAL A 170 -16.90 -10.51 -1.23
C VAL A 170 -18.13 -11.37 -0.89
N ARG A 171 -19.26 -11.18 -1.58
CA ARG A 171 -20.46 -11.99 -1.36
C ARG A 171 -20.27 -13.40 -1.91
N ILE A 172 -19.67 -13.53 -3.08
CA ILE A 172 -19.26 -14.84 -3.63
C ILE A 172 -18.34 -15.54 -2.63
N ASP A 173 -17.30 -14.85 -2.16
CA ASP A 173 -16.34 -15.42 -1.20
C ASP A 173 -17.01 -15.80 0.13
N HIS A 174 -17.96 -15.00 0.63
CA HIS A 174 -18.64 -15.26 1.90
C HIS A 174 -19.68 -16.39 1.83
N PHE A 175 -20.46 -16.43 0.75
CA PHE A 175 -21.54 -17.41 0.56
C PHE A 175 -21.09 -18.66 -0.22
N ASN A 176 -19.78 -18.89 -0.32
CA ASN A 176 -19.16 -20.05 -0.97
C ASN A 176 -19.61 -20.25 -2.43
N GLY A 177 -19.75 -19.14 -3.17
CA GLY A 177 -19.94 -19.20 -4.63
C GLY A 177 -18.65 -19.55 -5.36
N GLU A 178 -18.76 -19.78 -6.68
CA GLU A 178 -17.60 -20.05 -7.52
C GLU A 178 -16.67 -18.82 -7.59
N PRO A 179 -15.38 -18.95 -7.19
CA PRO A 179 -14.45 -17.83 -7.21
C PRO A 179 -14.19 -17.31 -8.61
N TRP A 180 -13.96 -16.00 -8.72
CA TRP A 180 -13.68 -15.38 -10.01
C TRP A 180 -12.35 -15.83 -10.62
N THR A 181 -12.40 -16.10 -11.91
CA THR A 181 -11.25 -16.41 -12.76
C THR A 181 -10.45 -15.14 -13.09
N LYS A 182 -9.18 -15.33 -13.49
CA LYS A 182 -8.31 -14.23 -13.91
C LYS A 182 -8.88 -13.49 -15.13
N GLU A 183 -9.53 -14.22 -16.03
CA GLU A 183 -10.17 -13.70 -17.23
C GLU A 183 -11.34 -12.77 -16.89
N GLU A 184 -12.18 -13.16 -15.94
CA GLU A 184 -13.30 -12.33 -15.46
C GLU A 184 -12.80 -11.03 -14.82
N VAL A 185 -11.78 -11.13 -13.95
CA VAL A 185 -11.17 -9.96 -13.32
C VAL A 185 -10.52 -9.04 -14.35
N SER A 186 -9.82 -9.60 -15.35
CA SER A 186 -9.23 -8.82 -16.44
C SER A 186 -10.29 -8.03 -17.23
N LYS A 187 -11.44 -8.64 -17.53
CA LYS A 187 -12.58 -7.96 -18.16
C LYS A 187 -13.10 -6.81 -17.28
N ILE A 188 -13.20 -7.04 -15.96
CA ILE A 188 -13.60 -5.99 -15.01
C ILE A 188 -12.62 -4.82 -15.03
N HIS A 189 -11.31 -5.07 -14.99
CA HIS A 189 -10.30 -4.02 -15.02
C HIS A 189 -10.30 -3.24 -16.35
N LYS A 190 -10.44 -3.92 -17.49
CA LYS A 190 -10.60 -3.28 -18.80
C LYS A 190 -11.82 -2.36 -18.86
N GLU A 191 -12.95 -2.79 -18.30
CA GLU A 191 -14.14 -1.93 -18.23
C GLU A 191 -13.94 -0.76 -17.24
N ALA A 192 -13.19 -0.93 -16.17
CA ALA A 192 -12.83 0.17 -15.27
C ALA A 192 -11.97 1.24 -15.98
N GLU A 193 -11.13 0.82 -16.93
CA GLU A 193 -10.36 1.71 -17.79
C GLU A 193 -11.22 2.41 -18.85
N SER A 194 -12.13 1.67 -19.51
CA SER A 194 -13.04 2.23 -20.52
C SER A 194 -13.93 3.36 -19.96
N ILE A 195 -14.26 3.32 -18.66
CA ILE A 195 -14.98 4.41 -17.98
C ILE A 195 -14.20 5.73 -18.06
N LYS A 196 -12.88 5.71 -18.07
CA LYS A 196 -12.05 6.92 -18.18
C LYS A 196 -12.23 7.55 -19.55
N ASP A 197 -12.21 6.72 -20.60
CA ASP A 197 -12.29 7.15 -21.99
C ASP A 197 -13.67 7.71 -22.34
N ARG A 198 -14.73 7.24 -21.67
CA ARG A 198 -16.09 7.79 -21.80
C ARG A 198 -16.22 9.24 -21.28
N PHE A 199 -15.29 9.70 -20.43
CA PHE A 199 -15.35 11.03 -19.81
C PHE A 199 -14.01 11.79 -19.94
N PRO A 200 -13.57 12.11 -21.17
CA PRO A 200 -12.25 12.68 -21.42
C PRO A 200 -12.14 14.14 -20.94
N LYS A 201 -13.26 14.87 -20.89
CA LYS A 201 -13.31 16.28 -20.48
C LYS A 201 -13.96 16.43 -19.10
N PRO A 202 -13.50 17.41 -18.30
CA PRO A 202 -14.16 17.73 -17.04
C PRO A 202 -15.60 18.21 -17.31
N PRO A 203 -16.54 17.96 -16.38
CA PRO A 203 -17.89 18.51 -16.49
C PRO A 203 -17.82 20.03 -16.51
N LYS A 204 -18.69 20.67 -17.31
CA LYS A 204 -18.82 22.13 -17.33
C LYS A 204 -19.15 22.60 -15.90
N ARG A 205 -18.39 23.59 -15.39
CA ARG A 205 -18.72 24.25 -14.13
C ARG A 205 -20.10 24.91 -14.31
N LYS A 206 -21.03 24.57 -13.41
CA LYS A 206 -22.28 25.31 -13.23
C LYS A 206 -22.00 26.49 -12.32
#